data_AF-A0A1F9B120-F1
#
_entry.id   AF-A0A1F9B120-F1
#
_cell.length_a   1.000
_cell.length_b   1.000
_cell.length_c   1.000
_cell.angle_alpha   90.00
_cell.angle_beta   90.00
_cell.angle_gamma   90.00
#
_symmetry.space_group_name_H-M   'P 1'
#
loop_
_entity.id
_entity.type
_entity.pdbx_description
1 polymer ?
#
loop_
_entity_poly.entity_id
_entity_poly.type
_entity_poly.pdbx_seq_one_letter_code
_entity_poly.pdbx_strand_id
1 'polypeptide(L)'
;MMFSSMQAVGSYPPLYFSSPYLEQDAVMVTLLNEERPAVWEQVSDWINRNGSISNRELRRIAGIETLKASKMLKKWVDADMLVPDTSKGKQGTKYMRVGGGYVQQYLSLSELTEAKIRIVERKNL
;
A
#
# COMPACT_ATOMS: atom_id res chain seq x y z
N MET A 1 -6.71 -2.48 26.92
CA MET A 1 -6.98 -3.89 26.57
C MET A 1 -6.00 -4.32 25.48
N MET A 2 -5.69 -5.61 25.32
CA MET A 2 -4.53 -6.13 24.58
C MET A 2 -4.30 -5.52 23.17
N PHE A 3 -5.37 -5.26 22.41
CA PHE A 3 -5.32 -4.54 21.13
C PHE A 3 -4.67 -3.14 21.24
N SER A 4 -5.04 -2.38 22.26
CA SER A 4 -4.52 -1.04 22.55
C SER A 4 -3.03 -1.09 22.86
N SER A 5 -2.59 -2.13 23.59
CA SER A 5 -1.19 -2.33 23.97
C SER A 5 -0.32 -2.68 22.77
N MET A 6 -0.77 -3.61 21.91
CA MET A 6 0.00 -3.98 20.70
C MET A 6 0.04 -2.86 19.67
N GLN A 7 -1.06 -2.10 19.52
CA GLN A 7 -1.09 -0.92 18.67
C GLN A 7 -0.15 0.18 19.17
N ALA A 8 -0.04 0.37 20.50
CA ALA A 8 0.86 1.37 21.09
C ALA A 8 2.34 1.05 20.84
N VAL A 9 2.69 -0.23 20.75
CA VAL A 9 4.06 -0.71 20.48
C VAL A 9 4.29 -0.91 18.96
N GLY A 10 3.28 -0.68 18.12
CA GLY A 10 3.42 -0.79 16.67
C GLY A 10 3.53 -2.23 16.15
N SER A 11 3.11 -3.23 16.94
CA SER A 11 3.07 -4.63 16.50
C SER A 11 1.77 -4.96 15.75
N TYR A 12 1.76 -6.08 15.02
CA TYR A 12 0.53 -6.59 14.40
C TYR A 12 -0.56 -6.91 15.44
N PRO A 13 -1.86 -6.75 15.10
CA PRO A 13 -2.94 -7.09 16.02
C PRO A 13 -2.95 -8.59 16.34
N PRO A 14 -3.43 -8.97 17.54
CA PRO A 14 -3.54 -10.37 17.92
C PRO A 14 -4.58 -11.09 17.05
N LEU A 15 -4.27 -12.32 16.64
CA LEU A 15 -5.18 -13.19 15.91
C LEU A 15 -5.84 -14.18 16.89
N TYR A 16 -7.16 -14.33 16.78
CA TYR A 16 -7.95 -15.22 17.63
C TYR A 16 -8.54 -16.33 16.79
N PHE A 17 -8.28 -17.58 17.20
CA PHE A 17 -8.90 -18.75 16.61
C PHE A 17 -9.63 -19.53 17.72
N SER A 18 -10.92 -19.77 17.52
CA SER A 18 -11.65 -20.76 18.33
C SER A 18 -11.25 -22.15 17.84
N SER A 19 -10.84 -23.02 18.76
CA SER A 19 -10.55 -24.41 18.41
C SER A 19 -11.75 -25.28 18.75
N PRO A 20 -12.51 -25.77 17.76
CA PRO A 20 -13.64 -26.66 18.01
C PRO A 20 -13.22 -28.07 18.43
N TYR A 21 -11.92 -28.38 18.38
CA TYR A 21 -11.37 -29.72 18.66
C TYR A 21 -10.88 -29.89 20.09
N LEU A 22 -10.93 -28.83 20.90
CA LEU A 22 -10.66 -28.90 22.33
C LEU A 22 -11.97 -29.21 23.04
N GLU A 23 -11.99 -30.20 23.93
CA GLU A 23 -13.16 -30.57 24.73
C GLU A 23 -13.60 -29.47 25.72
N GLN A 24 -12.82 -28.40 25.83
CA GLN A 24 -13.07 -27.24 26.69
C GLN A 24 -13.09 -25.96 25.84
N ASP A 25 -13.92 -25.00 26.22
CA ASP A 25 -13.96 -23.67 25.59
C ASP A 25 -12.59 -22.99 25.73
N ALA A 26 -11.84 -22.98 24.63
CA ALA A 26 -10.49 -22.45 24.57
C ALA A 26 -10.30 -21.59 23.31
N VAL A 27 -9.60 -20.46 23.49
CA VAL A 27 -9.24 -19.54 22.42
C VAL A 27 -7.72 -19.55 22.26
N MET A 28 -7.26 -19.91 21.07
CA MET A 28 -5.85 -19.78 20.70
C MET A 28 -5.59 -18.34 20.28
N VAL A 29 -4.63 -17.70 20.94
CA VAL A 29 -4.19 -16.34 20.63
C VAL A 29 -2.80 -16.40 20.01
N THR A 30 -2.66 -15.97 18.76
CA THR A 30 -1.36 -15.85 18.10
C THR A 30 -0.91 -14.39 18.13
N LEU A 31 0.22 -14.13 18.77
CA LEU A 31 0.86 -12.82 18.83
C LEU A 31 2.04 -12.81 17.87
N LEU A 32 1.93 -12.04 16.79
CA LEU A 32 3.05 -11.81 15.89
C LEU A 32 3.89 -10.65 16.44
N ASN A 33 5.09 -10.96 16.94
CA ASN A 33 6.03 -9.97 17.49
C ASN A 33 6.81 -9.21 16.40
N GLU A 34 6.24 -9.10 15.20
CA GLU A 34 6.84 -8.37 14.10
C GLU A 34 6.45 -6.90 14.20
N GLU A 35 7.45 -6.02 14.11
CA GLU A 35 7.24 -4.59 14.00
C GLU A 35 6.45 -4.33 12.72
N ARG A 36 5.31 -3.66 12.86
CA ARG A 36 4.48 -3.34 11.71
C ARG A 36 5.26 -2.39 10.81
N PRO A 37 5.34 -2.66 9.49
CA PRO A 37 5.95 -1.74 8.54
C PRO A 37 5.41 -0.33 8.73
N ALA A 38 6.25 0.68 8.55
CA ALA A 38 5.84 2.06 8.74
C ALA A 38 4.61 2.35 7.86
N VAL A 39 3.71 3.24 8.30
CA VAL A 39 2.48 3.55 7.54
C VAL A 39 2.80 3.95 6.10
N TRP A 40 3.93 4.61 5.88
CA TRP A 40 4.42 4.96 4.55
C TRP A 40 4.70 3.72 3.68
N GLU A 41 5.33 2.68 4.19
CA GLU A 41 5.67 1.48 3.43
C GLU A 41 4.41 0.76 2.95
N GLN A 42 3.43 0.60 3.85
CA GLN A 42 2.12 0.02 3.52
C GLN A 42 1.39 0.83 2.44
N VAL A 43 1.48 2.17 2.50
CA VAL A 43 0.89 3.08 1.52
C VAL A 43 1.64 3.03 0.19
N SER A 44 2.96 3.00 0.22
CA SER A 44 3.83 2.89 -0.96
C SER A 44 3.52 1.60 -1.72
N ASP A 45 3.42 0.46 -1.01
CA ASP A 45 3.04 -0.82 -1.59
C ASP A 45 1.62 -0.82 -2.15
N TRP A 46 0.68 -0.19 -1.46
CA TRP A 46 -0.68 0.01 -1.97
C TRP A 46 -0.68 0.79 -3.28
N ILE A 47 0.07 1.90 -3.36
CA ILE A 47 0.19 2.72 -4.56
C ILE A 47 0.90 1.95 -5.68
N ASN A 48 1.94 1.17 -5.39
CA ASN A 48 2.62 0.36 -6.41
C ASN A 48 1.67 -0.68 -7.04
N ARG A 49 0.69 -1.18 -6.28
CA ARG A 49 -0.30 -2.16 -6.77
C ARG A 49 -1.54 -1.53 -7.41
N ASN A 50 -2.01 -0.39 -6.89
CA ASN A 50 -3.29 0.23 -7.28
C ASN A 50 -3.12 1.55 -8.08
N GLY A 51 -1.89 2.03 -8.25
CA GLY A 51 -1.51 3.26 -8.97
C GLY A 51 -1.76 4.56 -8.19
N SER A 52 -2.76 4.60 -7.32
CA SER A 52 -3.11 5.80 -6.55
C SER A 52 -3.71 5.44 -5.19
N ILE A 53 -3.72 6.41 -4.27
CA ILE A 53 -4.35 6.29 -2.96
C ILE A 53 -5.35 7.41 -2.70
N SER A 54 -6.50 7.07 -2.11
CA SER A 54 -7.46 8.04 -1.58
C SER A 54 -7.39 8.17 -0.05
N ASN A 55 -7.93 9.25 0.51
CA ASN A 55 -8.03 9.41 1.98
C ASN A 55 -8.78 8.24 2.63
N ARG A 56 -9.84 7.74 1.98
CA ARG A 56 -10.59 6.56 2.45
C ARG A 56 -9.69 5.32 2.55
N GLU A 57 -8.87 5.06 1.55
CA GLU A 57 -7.93 3.93 1.54
C GLU A 57 -6.86 4.10 2.61
N LEU A 58 -6.28 5.30 2.76
CA LEU A 58 -5.30 5.57 3.81
C LEU A 58 -5.86 5.28 5.21
N ARG A 59 -7.09 5.74 5.48
CA ARG A 59 -7.76 5.46 6.77
C ARG A 59 -7.95 3.96 6.99
N ARG A 60 -8.28 3.20 5.95
CA ARG A 60 -8.44 1.75 6.03
C ARG A 60 -7.11 1.04 6.30
N ILE A 61 -6.03 1.46 5.64
CA ILE A 61 -4.70 0.86 5.80
C ILE A 61 -4.14 1.19 7.19
N ALA A 62 -4.13 2.47 7.56
CA ALA A 62 -3.48 2.94 8.78
C ALA A 62 -4.36 2.84 10.03
N GLY A 63 -5.68 2.63 9.89
CA GLY A 63 -6.60 2.59 11.03
C GLY A 63 -6.75 3.94 11.74
N ILE A 64 -6.63 5.05 10.99
CA ILE A 64 -6.62 6.42 11.54
C ILE A 64 -7.85 7.23 11.14
N GLU A 65 -8.12 8.29 11.89
CA GLU A 65 -9.19 9.25 11.63
C GLU A 65 -8.92 10.13 10.40
N THR A 66 -9.99 10.68 9.83
CA THR A 66 -9.96 11.52 8.62
C THR A 66 -9.00 12.70 8.74
N LEU A 67 -9.01 13.41 9.87
CA LEU A 67 -8.17 14.61 10.03
C LEU A 67 -6.68 14.24 10.08
N LYS A 68 -6.33 13.13 10.76
CA LYS A 68 -4.96 12.60 10.81
C LYS A 68 -4.53 12.14 9.42
N ALA A 69 -5.38 11.41 8.71
CA ALA A 69 -5.12 10.98 7.33
C ALA A 69 -4.86 12.16 6.38
N SER A 70 -5.70 13.22 6.44
CA SER A 70 -5.50 14.42 5.64
C SER A 70 -4.16 15.13 5.95
N LYS A 71 -3.78 15.23 7.23
CA LYS A 71 -2.49 15.80 7.63
C LYS A 71 -1.32 14.97 7.11
N MET A 72 -1.42 13.64 7.16
CA MET A 72 -0.38 12.73 6.66
C MET A 72 -0.23 12.84 5.14
N LEU A 73 -1.33 12.84 4.39
CA LEU A 73 -1.30 13.05 2.94
C LEU A 73 -0.66 14.38 2.58
N LYS A 74 -1.04 15.47 3.27
CA LYS A 74 -0.42 16.78 3.07
C LYS A 74 1.08 16.73 3.36
N LYS A 75 1.50 16.13 4.48
CA LYS A 75 2.92 15.99 4.83
C LYS A 75 3.71 15.24 3.75
N TRP A 76 3.14 14.19 3.15
CA TRP A 76 3.80 13.44 2.08
C TRP A 76 3.82 14.16 0.74
N VAL A 77 2.83 15.03 0.47
CA VAL A 77 2.87 15.95 -0.67
C VAL A 77 3.94 17.01 -0.44
N ASP A 78 4.00 17.62 0.75
CA ASP A 78 4.98 18.64 1.13
C ASP A 78 6.43 18.08 1.13
N ALA A 79 6.59 16.76 1.26
CA ALA A 79 7.87 16.05 1.22
C ALA A 79 8.23 15.49 -0.17
N ASP A 80 7.50 15.88 -1.23
CA ASP A 80 7.69 15.39 -2.60
C ASP A 80 7.62 13.86 -2.75
N MET A 81 6.82 13.20 -1.91
CA MET A 81 6.60 11.75 -1.96
C MET A 81 5.34 11.42 -2.76
N LEU A 82 4.34 12.31 -2.74
CA LEU A 82 3.05 12.16 -3.41
C LEU A 82 2.69 13.40 -4.25
N VAL A 83 1.98 13.18 -5.36
CA VAL A 83 1.36 14.23 -6.17
C VAL A 83 -0.17 14.08 -6.12
N PRO A 84 -0.93 15.14 -5.81
CA PRO A 84 -2.38 15.10 -5.94
C PRO A 84 -2.78 15.07 -7.42
N ASP A 85 -3.64 14.13 -7.78
CA ASP A 85 -4.34 14.12 -9.05
C ASP A 85 -5.44 15.20 -9.02
N THR A 86 -5.20 16.29 -9.74
CA THR A 86 -6.12 17.44 -9.85
C THR A 86 -7.16 17.29 -10.96
N SER A 87 -7.18 16.15 -11.67
CA SER A 87 -8.14 15.90 -12.76
C SER A 87 -9.59 15.83 -12.27
N LYS A 88 -9.81 15.48 -11.00
CA LYS A 88 -11.12 15.48 -10.33
C LYS A 88 -11.11 16.57 -9.26
N GLY A 89 -12.22 17.30 -9.12
CA GLY A 89 -12.36 18.41 -8.17
C GLY A 89 -12.06 18.03 -6.71
N LYS A 90 -12.12 19.01 -5.79
CA LYS A 90 -11.72 18.86 -4.37
C LYS A 90 -12.30 17.64 -3.63
N GLN A 91 -13.46 17.12 -4.05
CA GLN A 91 -14.04 15.90 -3.50
C GLN A 91 -13.53 14.67 -4.27
N GLY A 92 -12.68 13.88 -3.62
CA GLY A 92 -12.17 12.63 -4.19
C GLY A 92 -10.78 12.74 -4.83
N THR A 93 -9.97 13.73 -4.42
CA THR A 93 -8.56 13.83 -4.79
C THR A 93 -7.84 12.52 -4.48
N LYS A 94 -7.22 11.95 -5.51
CA LYS A 94 -6.35 10.79 -5.41
C LYS A 94 -4.90 11.27 -5.37
N TYR A 95 -4.03 10.50 -4.74
CA TYR A 95 -2.61 10.81 -4.63
C TYR A 95 -1.82 9.72 -5.32
N MET A 96 -0.89 10.10 -6.17
CA MET A 96 0.01 9.20 -6.90
C MET A 96 1.42 9.37 -6.37
N ARG A 97 2.24 8.32 -6.48
CA ARG A 97 3.65 8.41 -6.10
C ARG A 97 4.40 9.33 -7.07
N VAL A 98 5.23 10.22 -6.55
CA VAL A 98 6.13 11.04 -7.37
C VAL A 98 7.06 10.10 -8.16
N GLY A 99 7.12 10.29 -9.48
CA GLY A 99 7.90 9.41 -10.37
C GLY A 99 7.29 8.02 -10.61
N GLY A 100 6.04 7.77 -10.22
CA GLY A 100 5.36 6.46 -10.38
C GLY A 100 5.20 5.94 -11.81
N GLY A 101 5.62 6.69 -12.83
CA GLY A 101 5.69 6.22 -14.22
C GLY A 101 6.74 5.12 -14.46
N TYR A 102 7.68 4.90 -13.55
CA TYR A 102 8.78 3.95 -13.80
C TYR A 102 8.37 2.48 -13.67
N VAL A 103 7.36 2.12 -12.87
CA VAL A 103 7.02 0.69 -12.68
C VAL A 103 6.26 0.11 -13.88
N GLN A 104 5.54 0.92 -14.66
CA GLN A 104 4.95 0.47 -15.93
C GLN A 104 6.02 0.31 -17.03
N GLN A 105 7.14 1.03 -16.93
CA GLN A 105 8.18 1.05 -17.96
C GLN A 105 9.09 -0.19 -17.91
N TYR A 106 9.30 -0.80 -16.74
CA TYR A 106 10.09 -2.03 -16.63
C TYR A 106 9.35 -3.28 -17.11
N LEU A 107 8.00 -3.29 -17.09
CA LEU A 107 7.24 -4.36 -17.77
C LEU A 107 7.19 -4.17 -19.30
N SER A 108 7.30 -2.93 -19.81
CA SER A 108 7.30 -2.68 -21.27
C SER A 108 8.68 -2.80 -21.92
N LEU A 109 9.77 -2.72 -21.15
CA LEU A 109 11.13 -2.88 -21.68
C LEU A 109 11.38 -4.29 -22.22
N SER A 110 10.85 -5.34 -21.58
CA SER A 110 10.92 -6.71 -22.10
C SER A 110 10.13 -6.87 -23.42
N GLU A 111 8.97 -6.23 -23.51
CA GLU A 111 8.14 -6.24 -24.73
C GLU A 111 8.79 -5.43 -25.87
N LEU A 112 9.46 -4.33 -25.55
CA LEU A 112 10.19 -3.50 -26.51
C LEU A 112 11.49 -4.16 -26.99
N THR A 113 12.15 -4.99 -26.17
CA THR A 113 13.30 -5.78 -26.62
C THR A 113 12.87 -6.89 -27.58
N GLU A 114 11.77 -7.59 -27.31
CA GLU A 114 11.26 -8.62 -28.23
C GLU A 114 10.78 -8.03 -29.56
N ALA A 115 10.13 -6.86 -29.53
CA ALA A 115 9.68 -6.17 -30.74
C ALA A 115 10.85 -5.68 -31.61
N LYS A 116 11.94 -5.19 -31.02
CA LYS A 116 13.14 -4.77 -31.76
C LYS A 116 13.85 -5.94 -32.45
N ILE A 117 13.94 -7.10 -31.79
CA ILE A 117 14.60 -8.29 -32.36
C ILE A 117 13.83 -8.78 -33.61
N ARG A 118 12.50 -8.85 -33.55
CA ARG A 118 11.68 -9.28 -34.72
C ARG A 118 11.73 -8.33 -35.92
N ILE A 119 11.93 -7.03 -35.70
CA ILE A 119 12.04 -6.04 -36.79
C ILE A 119 13.40 -6.15 -37.50
N VAL A 120 14.47 -6.50 -36.77
CA VAL A 120 15.80 -6.71 -37.35
C VAL A 120 15.85 -8.00 -38.18
N GLU A 121 15.20 -9.08 -37.74
CA GLU A 121 15.16 -10.34 -38.49
C GLU A 121 14.36 -10.25 -39.80
N ARG A 122 13.31 -9.42 -39.87
CA ARG A 122 12.54 -9.21 -41.11
C ARG A 122 13.22 -8.31 -42.15
N LYS A 123 14.29 -7.59 -41.79
CA LYS A 123 15.03 -6.72 -42.71
C LYS A 123 16.27 -7.39 -43.33
N ASN A 124 16.59 -8.62 -42.92
CA ASN A 124 17.74 -9.40 -43.40
C ASN A 124 17.34 -10.66 -44.20
N LEU A 125 16.11 -10.69 -44.74
CA LEU A 125 15.61 -11.71 -45.67
C LEU A 125 15.21 -11.05 -47.00
#